data_AF-A0AAV6YN33-F1
#
_entry.id   AF-A0AAV6YN33-F1
#
_cell.length_a   1.000
_cell.length_b   1.000
_cell.length_c   1.000
_cell.angle_alpha   90.00
_cell.angle_beta   90.00
_cell.angle_gamma   90.00
#
_symmetry.space_group_name_H-M   'P 1'
#
loop_
_entity.id
_entity.type
_entity.pdbx_description
1 polymer ?
#
loop_
_entity_poly.entity_id
_entity_poly.type
_entity_poly.pdbx_seq_one_letter_code
_entity_poly.pdbx_strand_id
1 'polypeptide(L)'
;MCCIFFCRAPEIILGLPFCEAIDMWSLGCVIAELFLGWPLYPGASEYDQIRYISQTQGLPAEYLLSSGTKTTRFFNRDGDSPYPLWRLKVGIEALWG
;
A
#
# COMPACT_ATOMS: atom_id res chain seq x y z
N MET A 1 -6.64 19.54 9.28
CA MET A 1 -6.19 19.21 7.90
C MET A 1 -5.30 17.96 7.97
N CYS A 2 -5.88 16.79 8.31
CA CYS A 2 -5.14 15.53 8.55
C CYS A 2 -5.12 14.58 7.33
N CYS A 3 -5.45 15.06 6.13
CA CYS A 3 -5.65 14.18 4.97
C CYS A 3 -4.35 13.64 4.34
N ILE A 4 -3.19 14.26 4.60
CA ILE A 4 -1.91 13.91 3.94
C ILE A 4 -1.40 12.53 4.34
N PHE A 5 -1.67 12.05 5.57
CA PHE A 5 -1.22 10.72 5.95
C PHE A 5 -2.00 9.65 5.19
N PHE A 6 -3.35 9.73 5.16
CA PHE A 6 -4.25 8.72 4.58
C PHE A 6 -4.27 8.69 3.04
N CYS A 7 -3.85 9.77 2.38
CA CYS A 7 -3.81 9.87 0.92
C CYS A 7 -2.46 9.43 0.33
N ARG A 8 -1.62 8.69 1.06
CA ARG A 8 -0.35 8.22 0.52
C ARG A 8 -0.59 7.17 -0.56
N ALA A 9 -0.13 7.45 -1.77
CA ALA A 9 -0.21 6.52 -2.88
C ALA A 9 0.62 5.26 -2.61
N PRO A 10 0.17 4.07 -3.08
CA PRO A 10 0.90 2.82 -2.88
C PRO A 10 2.32 2.88 -3.47
N GLU A 11 2.55 3.64 -4.53
CA GLU A 11 3.88 3.84 -5.14
C GLU A 11 4.86 4.53 -4.17
N ILE A 12 4.39 5.49 -3.38
CA ILE A 12 5.20 6.18 -2.37
C ILE A 12 5.53 5.23 -1.21
N ILE A 13 4.57 4.41 -0.80
CA ILE A 13 4.76 3.40 0.27
C ILE A 13 5.76 2.34 -0.19
N LEU A 14 5.63 1.85 -1.43
CA LEU A 14 6.52 0.86 -2.04
C LEU A 14 7.88 1.43 -2.46
N GLY A 15 8.03 2.75 -2.54
CA GLY A 15 9.27 3.42 -2.96
C GLY A 15 9.56 3.24 -4.45
N LEU A 16 8.53 3.37 -5.28
CA LEU A 16 8.57 3.37 -6.73
C LEU A 16 8.76 4.79 -7.28
N PRO A 17 9.21 4.96 -8.54
CA PRO A 17 9.21 6.27 -9.20
C PRO A 17 7.77 6.78 -9.27
N PHE A 18 7.55 7.97 -8.71
CA PHE A 18 6.23 8.60 -8.67
C PHE A 18 6.07 9.60 -9.82
N CYS A 19 4.82 9.80 -10.23
CA CYS A 19 4.42 10.82 -11.20
C CYS A 19 3.22 11.60 -10.66
N GLU A 20 2.65 12.48 -11.47
CA GLU A 20 1.40 13.22 -11.20
C GLU A 20 0.19 12.32 -10.87
N ALA A 21 0.28 11.00 -11.07
CA ALA A 21 -0.76 10.05 -10.66
C ALA A 21 -1.01 10.01 -9.14
N ILE A 22 -0.04 10.45 -8.32
CA ILE A 22 -0.22 10.56 -6.87
C ILE A 22 -1.35 11.54 -6.48
N ASP A 23 -1.58 12.57 -7.31
CA ASP A 23 -2.64 13.55 -7.07
C ASP A 23 -4.02 12.95 -7.37
N MET A 24 -4.11 12.10 -8.38
CA MET A 24 -5.34 11.35 -8.70
C MET A 24 -5.70 10.34 -7.61
N TRP A 25 -4.70 9.69 -7.01
CA TRP A 25 -4.91 8.83 -5.84
C TRP A 25 -5.47 9.61 -4.67
N SER A 26 -4.84 10.76 -4.36
CA SER A 26 -5.27 11.63 -3.26
C SER A 26 -6.68 12.16 -3.49
N LEU A 27 -7.02 12.55 -4.72
CA LEU A 27 -8.35 12.97 -5.10
C LEU A 27 -9.39 11.85 -4.88
N GLY A 28 -9.06 10.62 -5.26
CA GLY A 28 -9.93 9.45 -5.04
C GLY A 28 -10.22 9.21 -3.55
N CYS A 29 -9.20 9.29 -2.70
CA CYS A 29 -9.36 9.17 -1.24
C CYS A 29 -10.25 10.28 -0.68
N VAL A 30 -10.08 11.54 -1.14
CA VAL A 30 -10.90 12.67 -0.70
C VAL A 30 -12.36 12.51 -1.12
N ILE A 31 -12.63 12.13 -2.38
CA ILE A 31 -14.01 11.91 -2.87
C ILE A 31 -14.67 10.78 -2.09
N ALA A 32 -13.94 9.69 -1.84
CA ALA A 32 -14.46 8.58 -1.06
C ALA A 32 -14.75 8.98 0.40
N GLU A 33 -13.86 9.75 1.04
CA GLU A 33 -14.07 10.28 2.40
C GLU A 33 -15.32 11.17 2.47
N LEU A 34 -15.53 12.03 1.47
CA LEU A 34 -16.74 12.86 1.37
C LEU A 34 -18.01 12.02 1.20
N PHE A 35 -17.94 10.92 0.46
CA PHE A 35 -19.08 10.03 0.23
C PHE A 35 -19.41 9.17 1.46
N LEU A 36 -18.37 8.66 2.14
CA LEU A 36 -18.48 7.73 3.26
C LEU A 36 -18.68 8.45 4.61
N GLY A 37 -18.20 9.69 4.76
CA GLY A 37 -18.19 10.43 6.02
C GLY A 37 -17.07 10.03 7.00
N TRP A 38 -16.22 9.08 6.61
CA TRP A 38 -15.06 8.59 7.36
C TRP A 38 -13.92 8.25 6.39
N PRO A 39 -12.64 8.26 6.86
CA PRO A 39 -11.49 8.02 6.00
C PRO A 39 -11.56 6.64 5.35
N LEU A 40 -11.37 6.58 4.03
CA LEU A 40 -11.43 5.34 3.25
C LEU A 40 -10.44 4.27 3.76
N TYR A 41 -9.24 4.71 4.16
CA TYR A 41 -8.19 3.85 4.68
C TYR A 41 -7.71 4.36 6.05
N PRO A 42 -8.26 3.88 7.18
CA PRO A 42 -7.88 4.32 8.52
C PRO A 42 -6.56 3.67 8.98
N GLY A 43 -5.50 3.75 8.17
CA GLY A 43 -4.18 3.22 8.49
C GLY A 43 -3.42 4.14 9.44
N ALA A 44 -3.01 3.63 10.61
CA ALA A 44 -2.17 4.35 11.56
C ALA A 44 -0.67 4.30 11.19
N SER A 45 -0.26 3.32 10.39
CA SER A 45 1.09 3.15 9.87
C SER A 45 1.10 2.94 8.34
N GLU A 46 2.28 3.07 7.71
CA GLU A 46 2.46 2.74 6.28
C GLU A 46 2.09 1.28 5.98
N TYR A 47 2.34 0.37 6.92
CA TYR A 47 1.95 -1.04 6.81
C TYR A 47 0.42 -1.21 6.86
N ASP A 48 -0.27 -0.52 7.77
CA ASP A 48 -1.73 -0.61 7.84
C ASP A 48 -2.38 -0.04 6.59
N GLN A 49 -1.82 1.05 6.04
CA GLN A 49 -2.29 1.62 4.77
C GLN A 49 -2.19 0.63 3.62
N ILE A 50 -1.01 0.06 3.38
CA ILE A 50 -0.83 -0.89 2.28
C ILE A 50 -1.65 -2.16 2.50
N ARG A 51 -1.88 -2.57 3.76
CA ARG A 51 -2.79 -3.65 4.12
C ARG A 51 -4.23 -3.34 3.73
N TYR A 52 -4.77 -2.18 4.11
CA TYR A 52 -6.13 -1.79 3.75
C TYR A 52 -6.32 -1.64 2.24
N ILE A 53 -5.35 -1.06 1.55
CA ILE A 53 -5.34 -0.94 0.08
C ILE A 53 -5.34 -2.34 -0.55
N SER A 54 -4.46 -3.23 -0.09
CA SER A 54 -4.38 -4.60 -0.64
C SER A 54 -5.62 -5.43 -0.36
N GLN A 55 -6.32 -5.18 0.75
CA GLN A 55 -7.57 -5.86 1.09
C GLN A 55 -8.76 -5.39 0.26
N THR A 56 -8.78 -4.11 -0.11
CA THR A 56 -9.90 -3.50 -0.85
C THR A 56 -9.72 -3.59 -2.36
N GLN A 57 -8.49 -3.39 -2.85
CA GLN A 57 -8.16 -3.34 -4.28
C GLN A 57 -7.39 -4.57 -4.77
N GLY A 58 -6.96 -5.46 -3.87
CA GLY A 58 -6.10 -6.58 -4.19
C GLY A 58 -4.61 -6.23 -4.14
N LEU A 59 -3.76 -7.24 -4.29
CA LEU A 59 -2.31 -7.06 -4.27
C LEU A 59 -1.84 -6.24 -5.48
N PRO A 60 -0.87 -5.32 -5.31
CA PRO A 60 -0.21 -4.68 -6.45
C PRO A 60 0.42 -5.73 -7.36
N ALA A 61 0.50 -5.44 -8.65
CA ALA A 61 1.08 -6.36 -9.62
C ALA A 61 2.54 -6.71 -9.27
N GLU A 62 2.96 -7.95 -9.56
CA GLU A 62 4.25 -8.48 -9.12
C GLU A 62 5.45 -7.65 -9.62
N TYR A 63 5.34 -7.07 -10.82
CA TYR A 63 6.38 -6.21 -11.39
C TYR A 63 6.57 -4.90 -10.61
N LEU A 64 5.50 -4.37 -10.01
CA LEU A 64 5.56 -3.19 -9.13
C LEU A 64 6.20 -3.57 -7.80
N LEU A 65 5.80 -4.71 -7.24
CA LEU A 65 6.38 -5.23 -6.01
C LEU A 65 7.88 -5.52 -6.17
N SER A 66 8.30 -6.12 -7.29
CA SER A 66 9.72 -6.37 -7.56
C SER A 66 10.55 -5.09 -7.79
N SER A 67 9.91 -4.02 -8.27
CA SER A 67 10.59 -2.75 -8.56
C SER A 67 10.64 -1.81 -7.35
N GLY A 68 9.79 -2.03 -6.34
CA GLY A 68 9.70 -1.17 -5.17
C GLY A 68 10.87 -1.36 -4.21
N THR A 69 11.54 -0.27 -3.87
CA THR A 69 12.69 -0.27 -2.95
C THR A 69 12.30 -0.62 -1.50
N LYS A 70 11.05 -0.37 -1.12
CA LYS A 70 10.51 -0.64 0.23
C LYS A 70 9.61 -1.87 0.29
N THR A 71 9.38 -2.56 -0.82
CA THR A 71 8.46 -3.70 -0.89
C THR A 71 8.75 -4.77 0.17
N THR A 72 10.03 -5.09 0.38
CA THR A 72 10.48 -6.12 1.33
C THR A 72 10.14 -5.82 2.80
N ARG A 73 9.79 -4.56 3.12
CA ARG A 73 9.31 -4.19 4.47
C ARG A 73 7.90 -4.69 4.72
N PHE A 74 7.06 -4.74 3.70
CA PHE A 74 5.63 -5.04 3.82
C PHE A 74 5.26 -6.39 3.22
N PHE A 75 6.01 -6.88 2.23
CA PHE A 75 5.74 -8.12 1.52
C PHE A 75 6.91 -9.10 1.61
N ASN A 76 6.58 -10.38 1.76
CA ASN A 76 7.49 -11.49 1.59
C ASN A 76 7.30 -12.10 0.21
N ARG A 77 8.42 -12.41 -0.45
CA ARG A 77 8.42 -13.17 -1.70
C ARG A 77 8.63 -14.64 -1.36
N ASP A 78 7.62 -15.47 -1.65
CA ASP A 78 7.72 -16.91 -1.46
C ASP A 78 8.62 -17.50 -2.55
N GLY A 79 9.85 -17.86 -2.19
CA GLY A 79 10.87 -18.33 -3.12
C GLY A 79 10.87 -19.84 -3.35
N ASP A 80 10.07 -20.59 -2.61
CA ASP A 80 10.05 -22.07 -2.65
C ASP A 80 9.08 -22.60 -3.71
N SER A 81 8.16 -21.74 -4.18
CA SER A 81 7.19 -22.06 -5.23
C SER A 81 7.75 -21.79 -6.64
N PRO A 82 7.50 -22.67 -7.62
CA PRO A 82 7.84 -22.43 -9.03
C PRO A 82 7.14 -21.20 -9.63
N TYR A 83 6.15 -20.65 -8.92
CA TYR A 83 5.52 -19.36 -9.17
C TYR A 83 5.83 -18.45 -7.97
N PRO A 84 6.80 -17.54 -8.06
CA PRO A 84 7.23 -16.72 -6.94
C PRO A 84 6.14 -15.69 -6.60
N LEU A 85 5.31 -16.02 -5.61
CA LEU A 85 4.17 -15.19 -5.22
C LEU A 85 4.58 -14.19 -4.14
N TRP A 86 4.12 -12.95 -4.29
CA TRP A 86 4.22 -11.96 -3.23
C TRP A 86 3.07 -12.12 -2.24
N ARG A 87 3.41 -12.17 -0.94
CA ARG A 87 2.44 -12.18 0.15
C ARG A 87 2.69 -11.03 1.10
N LEU A 88 1.61 -10.39 1.56
CA LEU A 88 1.70 -9.38 2.61
C LEU A 88 2.16 -10.05 3.91
N LYS A 89 3.16 -9.47 4.58
CA LYS A 89 3.61 -9.92 5.91
C LYS A 89 2.46 -9.84 6.91
N VAL A 90 2.42 -10.74 7.88
CA VAL A 90 1.47 -10.61 8.99
C VAL A 90 1.97 -9.53 9.94
N GLY A 91 1.09 -8.80 10.63
CA GLY A 91 1.45 -7.62 11.44
C GLY A 91 2.52 -7.89 12.52
N ILE A 92 2.69 -9.14 12.96
CA ILE A 92 3.76 -9.56 13.87
C ILE A 92 5.13 -9.58 13.16
N GLU A 93 5.20 -10.02 11.91
CA GLU A 93 6.44 -10.07 11.11
C GLU A 93 6.89 -8.69 10.61
N ALA A 94 5.95 -7.76 10.42
CA ALA A 94 6.25 -6.39 10.00
C ALA A 94 6.83 -5.51 11.12
N LEU A 95 6.63 -5.88 12.40
CA LEU A 95 7.14 -5.15 13.57
C LEU A 95 8.54 -5.57 14.01
N TRP A 96 9.05 -6.70 13.51
CA TRP A 96 10.35 -7.30 13.88
C TRP A 96 11.35 -7.36 12.71
N GLY A 97 11.09 -6.66 11.61
CA GLY A 97 11.90 -6.67 10.39
C GLY A 97 12.57 -5.33 10.06
#